data_AF-A0A6L9ZND5-F1
#
_entry.id   AF-A0A6L9ZND5-F1
#
_cell.length_a   1.000
_cell.length_b   1.000
_cell.length_c   1.000
_cell.angle_alpha   90.00
_cell.angle_beta   90.00
_cell.angle_gamma   90.00
#
_symmetry.space_group_name_H-M   'P 1'
#
loop_
_entity.id
_entity.type
_entity.pdbx_description
1 polymer ?
#
loop_
_entity_poly.entity_id
_entity_poly.type
_entity_poly.pdbx_seq_one_letter_code
_entity_poly.pdbx_strand_id
1 'polypeptide(L)' 'MNLVCELPMGISENEAKLFLAIKLYEINKISLGKAAKLAGYSKSAFIEVLGQYKIPIFNYSAEELREEIITQLSKTDN' A
#
# COMPACT_ATOMS: atom_id res chain seq x y z
N MET A 1 14.49 -19.12 2.04
CA MET A 1 13.39 -19.93 2.59
C MET A 1 12.30 -19.95 1.53
N ASN A 2 11.92 -21.11 1.01
CA ASN A 2 10.91 -21.23 -0.04
C ASN A 2 9.65 -21.83 0.59
N LEU A 3 8.49 -21.21 0.36
CA LEU A 3 7.17 -21.68 0.77
C LEU A 3 6.42 -22.17 -0.46
N VAL A 4 5.76 -23.33 -0.37
CA VAL A 4 4.89 -23.87 -1.41
C VAL A 4 3.53 -24.12 -0.77
N CYS A 5 2.46 -23.69 -1.43
CA CYS A 5 1.08 -23.98 -1.03
C CYS A 5 0.21 -24.22 -2.26
N GLU A 6 -0.87 -24.96 -2.07
CA GLU A 6 -1.90 -25.15 -3.08
C GLU A 6 -2.90 -23.99 -3.03
N LEU A 7 -3.23 -23.42 -4.18
CA LEU A 7 -4.20 -22.34 -4.28
C LEU A 7 -5.62 -22.92 -4.39
N PRO A 8 -6.63 -22.28 -3.75
CA PRO A 8 -8.02 -22.68 -3.92
C PRO A 8 -8.48 -22.42 -5.36
N MET A 9 -9.50 -23.15 -5.80
CA MET A 9 -10.08 -22.98 -7.14
C MET A 9 -10.56 -21.54 -7.35
N GLY A 10 -10.28 -20.99 -8.54
CA GLY A 10 -10.69 -19.64 -8.92
C GLY A 10 -9.74 -18.52 -8.50
N ILE A 11 -8.61 -18.83 -7.85
CA ILE A 11 -7.55 -17.85 -7.57
C ILE A 11 -6.34 -18.12 -8.47
N SER A 12 -5.94 -17.12 -9.24
CA SER A 12 -4.70 -17.14 -10.02
C SER A 12 -3.47 -16.87 -9.16
N GLU A 13 -2.29 -17.28 -9.65
CA GLU A 13 -1.03 -17.00 -8.97
C GLU A 13 -0.79 -15.49 -8.79
N ASN A 14 -1.21 -14.67 -9.76
CA ASN A 14 -1.07 -13.23 -9.70
C ASN A 14 -1.97 -12.61 -8.61
N GLU A 15 -3.21 -13.08 -8.48
CA GLU A 15 -4.11 -12.67 -7.40
C GLU A 15 -3.55 -13.09 -6.04
N ALA A 16 -3.02 -14.32 -5.92
CA ALA A 16 -2.41 -14.80 -4.69
C ALA A 16 -1.21 -13.92 -4.28
N LYS A 17 -0.31 -13.59 -5.23
CA LYS A 17 0.82 -12.68 -5.00
C LYS A 17 0.36 -11.29 -4.59
N LEU A 18 -0.68 -10.77 -5.25
CA LEU A 18 -1.25 -9.48 -4.93
C LEU A 18 -1.80 -9.45 -3.50
N PHE A 19 -2.65 -10.41 -3.14
CA PHE A 19 -3.25 -10.48 -1.80
C PHE A 19 -2.20 -10.66 -0.71
N LEU A 20 -1.18 -11.48 -0.95
CA LEU A 20 -0.07 -11.63 -0.03
C LEU A 20 0.68 -10.31 0.16
N ALA A 21 0.99 -9.60 -0.93
CA ALA A 21 1.67 -8.31 -0.88
C ALA A 21 0.85 -7.26 -0.15
N ILE A 22 -0.44 -7.15 -0.46
CA ILE A 22 -1.37 -6.26 0.24
C ILE A 22 -1.36 -6.58 1.72
N LYS A 23 -1.54 -7.84 2.10
CA LYS A 23 -1.66 -8.20 3.51
C LYS A 23 -0.38 -7.93 4.27
N LEU A 24 0.78 -8.32 3.72
CA LEU A 24 2.09 -8.07 4.33
C LEU A 24 2.41 -6.58 4.48
N TYR A 25 1.95 -5.75 3.55
CA TYR A 25 2.03 -4.29 3.66
C TYR A 25 1.11 -3.76 4.77
N GLU A 26 -0.16 -4.17 4.77
CA GLU A 26 -1.18 -3.76 5.75
C GLU A 26 -0.74 -4.04 7.19
N ILE A 27 -0.09 -5.19 7.43
CA ILE A 27 0.44 -5.57 8.75
C ILE A 27 1.87 -5.05 9.01
N ASN A 28 2.35 -4.09 8.21
CA ASN A 28 3.66 -3.45 8.33
C ASN A 28 4.87 -4.42 8.35
N LYS A 29 4.75 -5.61 7.74
CA LYS A 29 5.86 -6.58 7.66
C LYS A 29 6.82 -6.26 6.52
N ILE A 30 6.33 -5.64 5.45
CA ILE A 30 7.15 -5.19 4.33
C ILE A 30 6.78 -3.77 3.94
N SER A 31 7.75 -3.01 3.41
CA SER A 31 7.50 -1.65 2.93
C SER A 31 6.67 -1.65 1.64
N LEU A 32 6.04 -0.52 1.33
CA LEU A 32 5.28 -0.29 0.09
C LEU A 32 6.04 -0.75 -1.16
N GLY A 33 7.33 -0.40 -1.26
CA GLY A 33 8.17 -0.80 -2.40
C GLY A 33 8.44 -2.30 -2.48
N LYS A 34 8.59 -2.98 -1.34
CA LYS A 34 8.75 -4.43 -1.29
C LYS A 34 7.44 -5.15 -1.67
N ALA A 35 6.31 -4.64 -1.21
CA ALA A 35 4.99 -5.14 -1.57
C ALA A 35 4.71 -4.99 -3.06
N ALA A 36 4.97 -3.80 -3.63
CA ALA A 36 4.84 -3.56 -5.07
C ALA A 36 5.67 -4.55 -5.90
N LYS A 37 6.94 -4.75 -5.52
CA LYS A 37 7.82 -5.73 -6.19
C LYS A 37 7.30 -7.17 -6.07
N LEU A 38 6.79 -7.56 -4.90
CA LEU A 38 6.23 -8.90 -4.67
C LEU A 38 5.00 -9.17 -5.55
N ALA A 39 4.14 -8.16 -5.71
CA ALA A 39 2.96 -8.24 -6.56
C ALA A 39 3.24 -8.01 -8.06
N GLY A 40 4.47 -7.66 -8.45
CA GLY A 40 4.84 -7.42 -9.85
C GLY A 40 4.44 -6.05 -10.39
N TYR A 41 4.20 -5.06 -9.51
CA TYR A 41 3.80 -3.71 -9.88
C TYR A 41 4.92 -2.69 -9.68
N SER A 42 4.85 -1.58 -10.40
CA SER A 42 5.56 -0.36 -10.01
C SER A 42 4.99 0.17 -8.69
N LYS A 43 5.76 1.01 -7.97
CA LYS A 43 5.26 1.62 -6.72
C LYS A 43 3.96 2.41 -6.92
N SER A 44 3.88 3.22 -7.99
CA SER A 44 2.69 4.03 -8.29
C SER A 44 1.47 3.18 -8.61
N ALA A 45 1.62 2.15 -9.44
CA ALA A 45 0.53 1.23 -9.75
C ALA A 45 0.06 0.47 -8.50
N PHE A 46 0.99 0.09 -7.61
CA PHE A 46 0.61 -0.57 -6.37
C PHE A 46 -0.14 0.35 -5.40
N ILE A 47 0.20 1.64 -5.34
CA ILE A 47 -0.57 2.65 -4.59
C ILE A 47 -2.02 2.73 -5.10
N GLU A 48 -2.22 2.76 -6.42
CA GLU A 48 -3.56 2.75 -7.02
C GLU A 48 -4.34 1.48 -6.64
N VAL A 49 -3.68 0.32 -6.68
CA VAL A 49 -4.28 -0.94 -6.26
C VAL A 49 -4.69 -0.89 -4.78
N LEU A 50 -3.82 -0.43 -3.87
CA LEU A 50 -4.18 -0.27 -2.46
C LEU A 50 -5.43 0.63 -2.29
N GLY A 51 -5.53 1.70 -3.07
CA GLY A 51 -6.72 2.56 -3.13
C GLY A 51 -8.00 1.81 -3.53
N GLN A 52 -7.94 0.96 -4.55
CA GLN A 52 -9.08 0.12 -4.98
C GLN A 52 -9.55 -0.83 -3.88
N TYR A 53 -8.61 -1.40 -3.12
CA TYR A 53 -8.89 -2.28 -1.99
C TYR A 53 -9.18 -1.52 -0.67
N LYS A 54 -9.26 -0.19 -0.72
CA LYS A 54 -9.48 0.69 0.44
C LYS A 54 -8.45 0.49 1.57
N ILE A 55 -7.23 0.13 1.20
CA ILE A 55 -6.12 -0.02 2.14
C ILE A 55 -5.43 1.34 2.29
N PRO A 56 -5.31 1.89 3.52
CA PRO A 56 -4.62 3.14 3.74
C PRO A 56 -3.14 3.06 3.31
N ILE A 57 -2.73 3.95 2.40
CA ILE A 57 -1.35 4.02 1.87
C ILE A 57 -0.45 4.87 2.78
N PHE A 58 -1.07 5.81 3.48
CA PHE A 58 -0.46 6.61 4.51
C PHE A 58 -1.47 6.65 5.65
N ASN A 59 -1.08 6.13 6.81
CA ASN A 59 -1.62 6.67 8.04
C ASN A 59 -0.93 8.03 8.18
N TYR A 60 -1.41 9.04 7.45
CA TYR A 60 -1.13 10.41 7.83
C TYR A 60 -1.46 10.44 9.30
N SER A 61 -0.43 10.54 10.15
CA SER A 61 -0.72 10.77 11.54
C SER A 61 -1.56 12.04 11.58
N ALA A 62 -2.51 12.15 12.51
CA ALA A 62 -3.30 13.37 12.61
C ALA A 62 -2.41 14.64 12.68
N GLU A 63 -1.15 14.48 13.09
CA GLU A 63 -0.12 15.52 13.07
C GLU A 63 0.41 15.87 11.68
N GLU A 64 0.69 14.91 10.79
CA GLU A 64 1.13 15.22 9.41
C GLU A 64 0.03 15.90 8.59
N LEU A 65 -1.24 15.50 8.81
CA LEU A 65 -2.40 16.20 8.25
C LEU A 65 -2.53 17.63 8.80
N ARG A 66 -2.22 17.84 10.09
CA ARG A 66 -2.20 19.18 10.70
C ARG A 66 -1.11 20.06 10.11
N GLU A 67 0.11 19.54 9.93
CA GLU A 67 1.21 20.32 9.36
C GLU A 67 0.97 20.75 7.91
N GLU A 68 0.32 19.91 7.10
CA GLU A 68 -0.01 20.25 5.71
C GLU A 68 -1.12 21.33 5.64
N ILE A 69 -2.10 21.30 6.54
CA ILE A 69 -3.13 22.36 6.67
C ILE A 69 -2.50 23.69 7.15
N ILE A 70 -1.62 23.64 8.16
CA ILE A 70 -0.95 24.84 8.69
C ILE A 70 -0.05 25.49 7.63
N THR A 71 0.66 24.67 6.84
CA THR A 71 1.55 25.16 5.77
C THR A 71 0.78 25.79 4.59
N GLN A 72 -0.49 25.41 4.39
CA GLN A 72 -1.36 26.02 3.37
C GLN A 72 -1.95 27.36 3.85
N LEU A 73 -2.27 27.49 5.15
CA LEU A 73 -2.85 28.71 5.75
C LEU A 73 -1.83 29.85 5.91
N SER A 74 -0.53 29.56 6.00
CA SER A 74 0.53 30.58 6.09
C SER A 74 0.87 31.27 4.77
N LYS A 75 0.30 30.81 3.64
CA LYS A 75 0.53 31.37 2.31
C LYS A 75 -0.54 32.39 1.88
N THR A 76 -1.53 32.69 2.72
CA THR A 76 -2.64 33.60 2.36
C THR A 76 -2.49 35.01 2.95
N ASP A 77 -1.47 35.25 3.79
CA ASP A 77 -1.24 36.54 4.45
C ASP A 77 0.04 37.28 3.99
N ASN A 78 0.49 37.11 2.74
CA ASN A 78 1.57 37.94 2.19
C ASN A 78 1.32 38.36 0.74
#